data_AF-A0A642C249-F1
#
_entry.id   AF-A0A642C249-F1
#
_cell.length_a   1.000
_cell.length_b   1.000
_cell.length_c   1.000
_cell.angle_alpha   90.00
_cell.angle_beta   90.00
_cell.angle_gamma   90.00
#
_symmetry.space_group_name_H-M   'P 1'
#
loop_
_entity.id
_entity.type
_entity.pdbx_description
1 polymer ?
#
loop_
_entity_poly.entity_id
_entity_poly.type
_entity_poly.pdbx_seq_one_letter_code
_entity_poly.pdbx_strand_id
1 'polypeptide(L)'
;GKYMYITGANCLYKSMFNPETKEFQKPTMFAGSEGASDWVDSPGTSGRFVWPYQGTFVKNKDYIEAGKSDIYDFYLCDRNGHCIRKITPDGIISTYAGRGSVSSDGRVNGYIDGELRTEARFDSPCGIAYDEETQTFYIADRENHRIRTISVE
;
A
#
# COMPACT_ATOMS: atom_id res chain seq x y z
N GLY A 1 -1.58 -13.54 -13.56
CA GLY A 1 -1.50 -13.61 -12.08
C GLY A 1 -2.50 -14.64 -11.56
N LYS A 2 -2.30 -15.18 -10.36
CA LYS A 2 -3.22 -16.17 -9.74
C LYS A 2 -4.45 -15.52 -9.08
N TYR A 3 -4.41 -14.21 -8.89
CA TYR A 3 -5.47 -13.41 -8.29
C TYR A 3 -5.29 -11.94 -8.70
N MET A 4 -6.28 -11.11 -8.34
CA MET A 4 -6.18 -9.65 -8.35
C MET A 4 -6.60 -9.08 -7.01
N TYR A 5 -6.09 -7.88 -6.70
CA TYR A 5 -6.69 -7.01 -5.69
C TYR A 5 -7.57 -5.97 -6.35
N ILE A 6 -8.69 -5.65 -5.71
CA ILE A 6 -9.63 -4.61 -6.13
C ILE A 6 -9.72 -3.61 -4.98
N THR A 7 -9.30 -2.38 -5.23
CA THR A 7 -9.36 -1.30 -4.26
C THR A 7 -10.80 -0.79 -4.14
N GLY A 8 -11.37 -0.87 -2.94
CA GLY A 8 -12.71 -0.40 -2.62
C GLY A 8 -12.71 0.80 -1.66
N ALA A 9 -13.90 1.18 -1.18
CA ALA A 9 -14.05 2.24 -0.18
C ALA A 9 -13.44 1.79 1.16
N ASN A 10 -12.23 2.25 1.48
CA ASN A 10 -11.49 1.92 2.71
C ASN A 10 -11.09 0.44 2.88
N CYS A 11 -11.08 -0.35 1.80
CA CYS A 11 -10.72 -1.76 1.85
C CYS A 11 -10.08 -2.27 0.54
N LEU A 12 -9.51 -3.46 0.60
CA LEU A 12 -9.06 -4.26 -0.53
C LEU A 12 -9.86 -5.55 -0.59
N TYR A 13 -10.44 -5.83 -1.75
CA TYR A 13 -10.99 -7.15 -2.07
C TYR A 13 -9.94 -7.99 -2.79
N LYS A 14 -9.98 -9.31 -2.61
CA LYS A 14 -9.18 -10.28 -3.37
C LYS A 14 -10.11 -11.15 -4.20
N SER A 15 -9.74 -11.37 -5.47
CA SER A 15 -10.44 -12.29 -6.36
C SER A 15 -9.44 -13.26 -6.98
N MET A 16 -9.70 -14.56 -6.81
CA MET A 16 -8.85 -15.61 -7.37
C MET A 16 -9.17 -15.83 -8.85
N PHE A 17 -8.16 -16.08 -9.66
CA PHE A 17 -8.31 -16.40 -11.07
C PHE A 17 -8.44 -17.91 -11.26
N ASN A 18 -9.49 -18.35 -11.95
CA ASN A 18 -9.65 -19.75 -12.36
C ASN A 18 -9.02 -19.93 -13.77
N PRO A 19 -7.93 -20.71 -13.90
CA PRO A 19 -7.27 -20.92 -15.19
C PRO A 19 -8.07 -21.80 -16.16
N GLU A 20 -8.99 -22.63 -15.67
CA GLU A 20 -9.82 -23.50 -16.52
C GLU A 20 -10.92 -22.68 -17.21
N THR A 21 -11.65 -21.86 -16.44
CA THR A 21 -12.74 -21.02 -16.98
C THR A 21 -12.23 -19.70 -17.56
N LYS A 22 -11.00 -19.30 -17.23
CA LYS A 22 -10.41 -17.98 -17.54
C LYS A 22 -11.18 -16.81 -16.93
N GLU A 23 -11.81 -17.04 -15.78
CA GLU A 23 -12.61 -16.04 -15.09
C GLU A 23 -12.08 -15.76 -13.68
N PHE A 24 -12.30 -14.54 -13.22
CA PHE A 24 -12.11 -14.17 -11.83
C PHE A 24 -13.32 -14.56 -11.00
N GLN A 25 -13.08 -15.16 -9.85
CA GLN A 25 -14.13 -15.55 -8.91
C GLN A 25 -14.73 -14.33 -8.20
N LYS A 26 -15.88 -14.50 -7.55
CA LYS A 26 -16.49 -13.43 -6.74
C LYS A 26 -15.46 -12.88 -5.73
N PRO A 27 -15.19 -11.56 -5.71
CA PRO A 27 -14.24 -10.99 -4.78
C PRO A 27 -14.69 -11.14 -3.32
N THR A 28 -13.73 -11.33 -2.42
CA THR A 28 -13.94 -11.34 -0.96
C THR A 28 -13.10 -10.27 -0.31
N MET A 29 -13.59 -9.69 0.80
CA MET A 29 -12.83 -8.66 1.53
C MET A 29 -11.57 -9.29 2.11
N PHE A 30 -10.42 -8.71 1.79
CA PHE A 30 -9.12 -9.25 2.13
C PHE A 30 -8.43 -8.43 3.22
N ALA A 31 -8.48 -7.10 3.11
CA ALA A 31 -7.88 -6.19 4.08
C ALA A 31 -8.69 -4.89 4.19
N GLY A 32 -8.72 -4.28 5.37
CA GLY A 32 -9.53 -3.09 5.61
C GLY A 32 -11.01 -3.41 5.90
N SER A 33 -11.83 -2.37 5.98
CA SER A 33 -13.26 -2.51 6.24
C SER A 33 -14.03 -1.48 5.43
N GLU A 34 -15.00 -1.95 4.65
CA GLU A 34 -15.71 -1.11 3.70
C GLU A 34 -16.43 0.05 4.38
N GLY A 35 -16.17 1.27 3.91
CA GLY A 35 -16.75 2.51 4.45
C GLY A 35 -16.22 2.93 5.83
N ALA A 36 -15.35 2.14 6.47
CA ALA A 36 -14.76 2.46 7.77
C ALA A 36 -13.39 3.13 7.57
N SER A 37 -13.42 4.45 7.38
CA SER A 37 -12.20 5.25 7.22
C SER A 37 -11.47 5.47 8.54
N ASP A 38 -10.28 4.89 8.66
CA ASP A 38 -9.39 5.07 9.81
C ASP A 38 -7.96 4.63 9.44
N TRP A 39 -6.97 4.97 10.24
CA TRP A 39 -5.58 4.56 10.07
C TRP A 39 -5.20 3.56 11.16
N VAL A 40 -5.27 2.27 10.82
CA VAL A 40 -4.93 1.17 11.73
C VAL A 40 -4.08 0.13 11.01
N ASP A 41 -2.87 -0.09 11.53
CA ASP A 41 -2.01 -1.20 11.15
C ASP A 41 -2.45 -2.44 11.92
N SER A 42 -3.03 -3.41 11.22
CA SER A 42 -3.56 -4.64 11.81
C SER A 42 -3.85 -5.66 10.69
N PRO A 43 -3.94 -6.96 10.99
CA PRO A 43 -4.30 -7.96 10.00
C PRO A 43 -5.73 -7.84 9.46
N GLY A 44 -5.89 -8.18 8.18
CA GLY A 44 -7.16 -8.41 7.51
C GLY A 44 -8.19 -7.29 7.73
N THR A 45 -9.39 -7.67 8.17
CA THR A 45 -10.52 -6.76 8.37
C THR A 45 -10.47 -5.97 9.68
N SER A 46 -9.44 -6.17 10.51
CA SER A 46 -9.14 -5.32 11.68
C SER A 46 -8.28 -4.12 11.30
N GLY A 47 -7.50 -4.20 10.22
CA GLY A 47 -6.77 -3.06 9.67
C GLY A 47 -7.72 -2.04 9.03
N ARG A 48 -7.24 -0.81 8.84
CA ARG A 48 -8.03 0.29 8.28
C ARG A 48 -7.21 1.13 7.30
N PHE A 49 -7.88 1.63 6.27
CA PHE A 49 -7.34 2.59 5.31
C PHE A 49 -8.14 3.89 5.36
N VAL A 50 -7.47 5.00 5.08
CA VAL A 50 -8.08 6.33 4.98
C VAL A 50 -8.15 6.72 3.49
N TRP A 51 -8.83 5.88 2.68
CA TRP A 51 -9.04 6.02 1.24
C TRP A 51 -7.86 5.52 0.35
N PRO A 52 -7.74 4.19 0.14
CA PRO A 52 -6.66 3.59 -0.65
C PRO A 52 -6.81 3.85 -2.15
N TYR A 53 -5.69 4.05 -2.84
CA TYR A 53 -5.57 4.38 -4.27
C TYR A 53 -4.75 3.29 -4.99
N GLN A 54 -4.04 3.64 -6.05
CA GLN A 54 -3.19 2.72 -6.79
C GLN A 54 -2.26 1.94 -5.84
N GLY A 55 -2.06 0.67 -6.16
CA GLY A 55 -1.01 -0.14 -5.58
C GLY A 55 -0.20 -0.89 -6.62
N THR A 56 0.90 -1.49 -6.17
CA THR A 56 1.85 -2.26 -6.97
C THR A 56 2.31 -3.49 -6.20
N PHE A 57 2.48 -4.60 -6.90
CA PHE A 57 3.10 -5.79 -6.33
C PHE A 57 4.63 -5.62 -6.36
N VAL A 58 5.30 -6.02 -5.28
CA VAL A 58 6.75 -5.95 -5.13
C VAL A 58 7.27 -7.27 -4.60
N LYS A 59 8.22 -7.83 -5.33
CA LYS A 59 8.83 -9.12 -5.01
C LYS A 59 9.62 -9.04 -3.70
N ASN A 60 9.37 -9.96 -2.78
CA ASN A 60 10.05 -10.05 -1.50
C ASN A 60 11.04 -11.24 -1.53
N LYS A 61 12.34 -10.95 -1.40
CA LYS A 61 13.42 -11.95 -1.49
C LYS A 61 13.33 -12.98 -0.36
N ASP A 62 12.96 -12.56 0.85
CA ASP A 62 12.77 -13.44 2.00
C ASP A 62 11.68 -14.49 1.72
N TYR A 63 10.65 -14.13 0.96
CA TYR A 63 9.56 -15.06 0.61
C TYR A 63 10.03 -16.11 -0.40
N ILE A 64 10.96 -15.76 -1.29
CA ILE A 64 11.59 -16.69 -2.23
C ILE A 64 12.48 -17.66 -1.46
N GLU A 65 13.34 -17.15 -0.59
CA GLU A 65 14.25 -17.94 0.24
C GLU A 65 13.48 -18.91 1.16
N ALA A 66 12.34 -18.46 1.68
CA ALA A 66 11.42 -19.29 2.47
C ALA A 66 10.55 -20.25 1.64
N GLY A 67 10.66 -20.24 0.30
CA GLY A 67 9.89 -21.14 -0.58
C GLY A 67 8.39 -20.89 -0.58
N LYS A 68 7.94 -19.65 -0.31
CA LYS A 68 6.51 -19.31 -0.28
C LYS A 68 5.90 -19.35 -1.68
N SER A 69 4.63 -19.73 -1.74
CA SER A 69 3.86 -19.81 -2.99
C SER A 69 3.44 -18.43 -3.54
N ASP A 70 3.34 -17.44 -2.66
CA ASP A 70 3.15 -16.03 -2.97
C ASP A 70 4.38 -15.24 -2.48
N ILE A 71 5.12 -14.69 -3.43
CA ILE A 71 6.41 -14.04 -3.20
C ILE A 71 6.33 -12.52 -3.29
N TYR A 72 5.12 -11.95 -3.33
CA TYR A 72 4.92 -10.52 -3.50
C TYR A 72 4.24 -9.90 -2.28
N ASP A 73 4.77 -8.77 -1.82
CA ASP A 73 4.02 -7.82 -1.01
C ASP A 73 3.24 -6.87 -1.94
N PHE A 74 2.14 -6.31 -1.47
CA PHE A 74 1.37 -5.28 -2.18
C PHE A 74 1.51 -3.93 -1.47
N TYR A 75 2.02 -2.93 -2.18
CA TYR A 75 2.17 -1.57 -1.66
C TYR A 75 1.13 -0.67 -2.30
N LEU A 76 0.50 0.22 -1.54
CA LEU A 76 -0.49 1.16 -2.08
C LEU A 76 -0.38 2.54 -1.47
N CYS A 77 -0.88 3.54 -2.19
CA CYS A 77 -1.07 4.88 -1.67
C CYS A 77 -2.36 4.93 -0.84
N ASP A 78 -2.27 5.27 0.45
CA ASP A 78 -3.43 5.54 1.30
C ASP A 78 -3.64 7.05 1.35
N ARG A 79 -4.48 7.54 0.44
CA ARG A 79 -4.48 8.93 -0.02
C ARG A 79 -4.73 9.91 1.12
N ASN A 80 -5.86 9.79 1.82
CA ASN A 80 -6.15 10.69 2.94
C ASN A 80 -5.46 10.22 4.24
N GLY A 81 -4.74 9.09 4.19
CA GLY A 81 -3.85 8.62 5.25
C GLY A 81 -2.47 9.27 5.16
N HIS A 82 -2.15 9.93 4.05
CA HIS A 82 -0.88 10.60 3.76
C HIS A 82 0.33 9.67 3.88
N CYS A 83 0.17 8.42 3.45
CA CYS A 83 1.19 7.38 3.57
C CYS A 83 1.13 6.34 2.46
N ILE A 84 2.21 5.57 2.36
CA ILE A 84 2.27 4.32 1.60
C ILE A 84 2.07 3.16 2.58
N ARG A 85 1.13 2.27 2.25
CA ARG A 85 0.82 1.08 3.06
C ARG A 85 1.40 -0.15 2.38
N LYS A 86 1.82 -1.11 3.19
CA LYS A 86 2.28 -2.44 2.78
C LYS A 86 1.28 -3.48 3.28
N ILE A 87 0.90 -4.39 2.39
CA ILE A 87 0.00 -5.50 2.65
C ILE A 87 0.71 -6.80 2.26
N THR A 88 0.82 -7.72 3.22
CA THR A 88 1.42 -9.05 2.98
C THR A 88 0.42 -10.00 2.30
N PRO A 89 0.87 -11.13 1.71
CA PRO A 89 -0.03 -12.17 1.19
C PRO A 89 -1.05 -12.72 2.20
N ASP A 90 -0.71 -12.63 3.48
CA ASP A 90 -1.55 -13.06 4.62
C ASP A 90 -2.51 -11.95 5.10
N GLY A 91 -2.53 -10.80 4.42
CA GLY A 91 -3.45 -9.69 4.68
C GLY A 91 -3.02 -8.77 5.82
N ILE A 92 -1.76 -8.82 6.25
CA ILE A 92 -1.26 -7.94 7.32
C ILE A 92 -1.03 -6.54 6.73
N ILE A 93 -1.74 -5.54 7.26
CA ILE A 93 -1.58 -4.14 6.88
C ILE A 93 -0.55 -3.47 7.80
N SER A 94 0.42 -2.78 7.20
CA SER A 94 1.40 -1.96 7.89
C SER A 94 1.67 -0.65 7.14
N THR A 95 2.13 0.38 7.83
CA THR A 95 2.57 1.63 7.20
C THR A 95 4.04 1.51 6.77
N TYR A 96 4.32 1.66 5.48
CA TYR A 96 5.68 1.58 4.92
C TYR A 96 6.40 2.93 5.00
N ALA A 97 5.76 4.00 4.55
CA ALA A 97 6.33 5.35 4.56
C ALA A 97 5.26 6.43 4.75
N GLY A 98 5.67 7.59 5.26
CA GLY A 98 4.79 8.73 5.52
C GLY A 98 4.35 8.84 6.98
N ARG A 99 3.67 9.95 7.28
CA ARG A 99 3.17 10.32 8.63
C ARG A 99 4.27 10.56 9.67
N GLY A 100 5.51 10.76 9.23
CA GLY A 100 6.57 11.31 10.07
C GLY A 100 6.36 12.80 10.35
N SER A 101 7.31 13.44 11.04
CA SER A 101 7.32 14.90 11.06
C SER A 101 6.23 15.56 11.91
N VAL A 102 5.37 14.79 12.61
CA VAL A 102 4.03 15.24 13.07
C VAL A 102 4.06 16.63 13.69
N SER A 103 3.25 17.55 13.17
CA SER A 103 3.25 18.94 13.59
C SER A 103 2.55 19.09 14.92
N SER A 104 2.76 20.22 15.58
CA SER A 104 2.15 20.51 16.89
C SER A 104 0.61 20.47 16.89
N ASP A 105 -0.02 20.65 15.74
CA ASP A 105 -1.47 20.56 15.53
C ASP A 105 -1.95 19.13 15.17
N GLY A 106 -1.05 18.14 15.19
CA GLY A 106 -1.34 16.75 14.88
C GLY A 106 -1.43 16.43 13.38
N ARG A 107 -1.16 17.38 12.48
CA ARG A 107 -1.15 17.09 11.04
C ARG A 107 0.01 16.17 10.65
N VAL A 108 -0.30 15.28 9.71
CA VAL A 108 0.61 14.25 9.20
C VAL A 108 0.92 14.42 7.71
N ASN A 109 0.16 15.28 7.02
CA ASN A 109 0.39 15.63 5.63
C ASN A 109 1.48 16.70 5.49
N GLY A 110 2.10 16.77 4.31
CA GLY A 110 3.03 17.83 3.94
C GLY A 110 4.13 17.34 3.02
N TYR A 111 5.15 18.17 2.83
CA TYR A 111 6.31 17.88 1.99
C TYR A 111 7.57 17.85 2.84
N ILE A 112 7.96 16.65 3.29
CA ILE A 112 9.22 16.39 4.00
C ILE A 112 9.82 15.12 3.40
N ASP A 113 11.08 15.21 2.97
CA ASP A 113 11.92 14.06 2.61
C ASP A 113 12.68 13.58 3.87
N GLY A 114 13.16 12.33 3.87
CA GLY A 114 13.93 11.76 4.97
C GLY A 114 13.49 10.34 5.32
N GLU A 115 13.80 9.91 6.54
CA GLU A 115 13.49 8.58 7.06
C GLU A 115 12.00 8.23 6.93
N LEU A 116 11.70 7.04 6.41
CA LEU A 116 10.38 6.66 5.89
C LEU A 116 9.23 6.90 6.88
N ARG A 117 9.46 6.63 8.17
CA ARG A 117 8.40 6.64 9.20
C ARG A 117 8.53 7.77 10.22
N THR A 118 9.72 8.30 10.42
CA THR A 118 9.99 9.33 11.43
C THR A 118 9.99 10.73 10.84
N GLU A 119 10.32 10.88 9.56
CA GLU A 119 10.50 12.19 8.92
C GLU A 119 9.58 12.39 7.71
N ALA A 120 9.58 11.43 6.78
CA ALA A 120 8.94 11.59 5.49
C ALA A 120 7.44 11.91 5.61
N ARG A 121 7.00 12.87 4.79
CA ARG A 121 5.60 13.26 4.62
C ARG A 121 5.20 13.31 3.16
N PHE A 122 3.95 12.92 2.93
CA PHE A 122 3.25 13.03 1.66
C PHE A 122 2.01 13.90 1.85
N ASP A 123 1.44 14.40 0.76
CA ASP A 123 0.15 15.05 0.76
C ASP A 123 -0.75 14.53 -0.37
N SER A 124 -1.68 13.66 0.03
CA SER A 124 -2.62 12.94 -0.83
C SER A 124 -1.93 12.11 -1.93
N PRO A 125 -1.00 11.19 -1.60
CA PRO A 125 -0.38 10.33 -2.60
C PRO A 125 -1.45 9.49 -3.31
N CYS A 126 -1.37 9.37 -4.64
CA CYS A 126 -2.44 8.75 -5.43
C CYS A 126 -1.97 7.77 -6.50
N GLY A 127 -0.71 7.85 -6.91
CA GLY A 127 -0.10 6.92 -7.86
C GLY A 127 1.17 6.31 -7.29
N ILE A 128 1.44 5.05 -7.61
CA ILE A 128 2.66 4.34 -7.20
C ILE A 128 3.08 3.37 -8.29
N ALA A 129 4.38 3.35 -8.59
CA ALA A 129 5.03 2.35 -9.42
C ALA A 129 6.31 1.90 -8.72
N TYR A 130 6.72 0.65 -8.94
CA TYR A 130 7.97 0.11 -8.44
C TYR A 130 8.83 -0.33 -9.62
N ASP A 131 10.06 0.14 -9.64
CA ASP A 131 11.08 -0.29 -10.57
C ASP A 131 11.88 -1.43 -9.94
N GLU A 132 11.74 -2.65 -10.46
CA GLU A 132 12.46 -3.83 -9.96
C GLU A 132 13.97 -3.76 -10.24
N GLU A 133 14.41 -3.04 -11.27
CA GLU A 133 15.83 -2.95 -11.65
C GLU A 133 16.58 -2.03 -10.69
N THR A 134 16.04 -0.83 -10.46
CA THR A 134 16.64 0.15 -9.54
C THR A 134 16.16 0.02 -8.10
N GLN A 135 15.22 -0.89 -7.82
CA GLN A 135 14.60 -1.10 -6.50
C GLN A 135 14.02 0.20 -5.90
N THR A 136 13.38 1.00 -6.76
CA THR A 136 12.88 2.34 -6.40
C THR A 136 11.37 2.44 -6.62
N PHE A 137 10.65 2.95 -5.63
CA PHE A 137 9.28 3.38 -5.81
C PHE A 137 9.23 4.81 -6.35
N TYR A 138 8.31 5.06 -7.26
CA TYR A 138 7.91 6.39 -7.71
C TYR A 138 6.47 6.66 -7.26
N ILE A 139 6.26 7.73 -6.51
CA ILE A 139 4.98 8.09 -5.91
C ILE A 139 4.50 9.41 -6.49
N ALA A 140 3.30 9.43 -7.05
CA ALA A 140 2.61 10.67 -7.40
C ALA A 140 2.00 11.29 -6.14
N ASP A 141 2.66 12.33 -5.64
CA ASP A 141 2.32 13.04 -4.40
C ASP A 141 1.50 14.29 -4.74
N ARG A 142 0.18 14.12 -4.73
CA ARG A 142 -0.75 14.95 -5.51
C ARG A 142 -0.77 16.42 -5.10
N GLU A 143 -0.97 16.72 -3.83
CA GLU A 143 -1.05 18.12 -3.38
C GLU A 143 0.33 18.78 -3.29
N ASN A 144 1.38 17.96 -3.16
CA ASN A 144 2.75 18.44 -3.27
C ASN A 144 3.18 18.64 -4.74
N HIS A 145 2.35 18.28 -5.72
CA HIS A 145 2.61 18.44 -7.16
C HIS A 145 3.96 17.87 -7.61
N ARG A 146 4.34 16.71 -7.07
CA ARG A 146 5.65 16.09 -7.27
C ARG A 146 5.55 14.59 -7.53
N ILE A 147 6.55 14.07 -8.23
CA ILE A 147 6.90 12.66 -8.14
C ILE A 147 7.95 12.52 -7.05
N ARG A 148 7.71 11.65 -6.07
CA ARG A 148 8.60 11.35 -4.96
C ARG A 148 9.22 9.98 -5.17
N THR A 149 10.42 9.76 -4.65
CA THR A 149 11.09 8.46 -4.73
C THR A 149 11.25 7.85 -3.35
N ILE A 150 11.13 6.53 -3.27
CA ILE A 150 11.60 5.75 -2.11
C ILE A 150 12.55 4.68 -2.67
N SER A 151 13.84 4.82 -2.39
CA SER A 151 14.88 3.88 -2.76
C SER A 151 15.56 3.33 -1.51
N VAL A 152 16.07 2.10 -1.59
CA VAL A 152 17.03 1.59 -0.61
C VAL A 152 18.40 2.10 -1.03
N GLU A 153 19.07 2.89 -0.20
CA GLU A 153 20.50 3.21 -0.37
C GLU A 153 21.39 2.00 -0.10
#